data_AF-A0A3S0SCT3-F1
#
_entry.id   AF-A0A3S0SCT3-F1
#
_cell.length_a   1.000
_cell.length_b   1.000
_cell.length_c   1.000
_cell.angle_alpha   90.00
_cell.angle_beta   90.00
_cell.angle_gamma   90.00
#
_symmetry.space_group_name_H-M   'P 1'
#
loop_
_entity.id
_entity.type
_entity.pdbx_description
1 polymer ?
#
loop_
_entity_poly.entity_id
_entity_poly.type
_entity_poly.pdbx_seq_one_letter_code
_entity_poly.pdbx_strand_id
1 'polypeptide(L)'
;MITLSAAMLVMLGFLIAALIVVVLLPAYRRRVERFTSEALKRTLPLTEDEIRADKDRLRADFAMEVHRLESKLEDASLTAARQRVEVNRRDAKIQELSESIADQKMSVEEHENARRVLEQAILDRLPKVEQRLVETRKLLATRDREIKTLSATSTKQAAALEEATQLNKQRERELAQLRTALETRAVRNRGAGSAVADADVALRTELEAMREKTREQAALIERLKGAAAVAQSAPDRDEQNAEIKRLLLALAKTEAELTSLKSSIGGEDAERMALEDRVADLQSAVDTKSTEMAKLKAALKVYEEKDSEPAGMAEKANLGALQAELENQRRIITELRAEIASGQERLSRQALRFHEELRRINPEPAAEPPVEKAASPRPSLADRISAPRGPRPAAASNDGSETPDQQRPGSYLRALNSNGAGATADSAGDKPPPLPAADSDQSASVPVAQPHRPRLLERISGIDKR
;
A
#
# COMPACT_ATOMS: atom_id res chain seq x y z
N MET A 1 106.49 43.10 -7.48
CA MET A 1 106.21 42.16 -8.59
C MET A 1 106.38 40.75 -8.06
N ILE A 2 105.29 40.01 -7.89
CA ILE A 2 105.38 38.57 -7.55
C ILE A 2 105.91 37.88 -8.80
N THR A 3 107.05 37.21 -8.70
CA THR A 3 107.62 36.45 -9.80
C THR A 3 106.73 35.24 -10.11
N LEU A 4 106.55 34.91 -11.39
CA LEU A 4 105.71 33.80 -11.84
C LEU A 4 106.10 32.47 -11.15
N SER A 5 107.40 32.29 -10.87
CA SER A 5 107.93 31.15 -10.12
C SER A 5 107.38 31.05 -8.69
N ALA A 6 107.20 32.17 -7.99
CA ALA A 6 106.61 32.19 -6.65
C ALA A 6 105.11 31.81 -6.70
N ALA A 7 104.37 32.28 -7.71
CA ALA A 7 102.96 31.91 -7.89
C ALA A 7 102.77 30.42 -8.20
N MET A 8 103.64 29.80 -9.02
CA MET A 8 103.58 28.36 -9.31
C MET A 8 103.89 27.50 -8.08
N LEU A 9 104.85 27.90 -7.25
CA LEU A 9 105.17 27.19 -6.00
C LEU A 9 104.03 27.26 -4.98
N VAL A 10 103.36 28.41 -4.87
CA VAL A 10 102.18 28.56 -3.99
C VAL A 10 101.01 27.70 -4.47
N MET A 11 100.72 27.69 -5.76
CA MET A 11 99.67 26.82 -6.33
C MET A 11 100.00 25.33 -6.17
N LEU A 12 101.27 24.94 -6.37
CA LEU A 12 101.72 23.57 -6.15
C LEU A 12 101.62 23.17 -4.68
N GLY A 13 102.02 24.05 -3.75
CA GLY A 13 101.86 23.84 -2.31
C GLY A 13 100.39 23.71 -1.90
N PHE A 14 99.51 24.54 -2.46
CA PHE A 14 98.06 24.45 -2.23
C PHE A 14 97.48 23.15 -2.78
N LEU A 15 97.88 22.72 -3.98
CA LEU A 15 97.42 21.47 -4.58
C LEU A 15 97.87 20.25 -3.76
N ILE A 16 99.11 20.25 -3.26
CA ILE A 16 99.62 19.20 -2.38
C ILE A 16 98.85 19.19 -1.05
N ALA A 17 98.59 20.35 -0.45
CA ALA A 17 97.80 20.46 0.77
C ALA A 17 96.35 19.96 0.57
N ALA A 18 95.72 20.33 -0.55
CA ALA A 18 94.39 19.86 -0.92
C ALA A 18 94.35 18.34 -1.12
N LEU A 19 95.37 17.78 -1.78
CA LEU A 19 95.52 16.33 -1.97
C LEU A 19 95.64 15.62 -0.61
N ILE A 20 96.44 16.15 0.31
CA ILE A 20 96.60 15.61 1.66
C ILE A 20 95.27 15.63 2.42
N VAL A 21 94.50 16.73 2.33
CA VAL A 21 93.16 16.82 2.93
C VAL A 21 92.22 15.77 2.36
N VAL A 22 92.19 15.58 1.02
CA VAL A 22 91.34 14.56 0.37
C VAL A 22 91.71 13.15 0.82
N VAL A 23 92.99 12.86 1.01
CA VAL A 23 93.48 11.55 1.51
C VAL A 23 93.13 11.35 2.99
N LEU A 24 93.21 12.39 3.82
CA LEU A 24 92.90 12.32 5.25
C LEU A 24 91.39 12.35 5.55
N LEU A 25 90.58 12.94 4.68
CA LEU A 25 89.14 13.09 4.85
C LEU A 25 88.39 11.76 5.14
N PRO A 26 88.59 10.66 4.39
CA PRO A 26 87.93 9.38 4.70
C PRO A 26 88.39 8.78 6.04
N ALA A 27 89.65 8.98 6.43
CA ALA A 27 90.16 8.51 7.72
C ALA A 27 89.55 9.30 8.88
N TYR A 28 89.42 10.62 8.72
CA TYR A 28 88.78 11.49 9.71
C TYR A 28 87.29 11.16 9.85
N ARG A 29 86.55 10.95 8.76
CA ARG A 29 85.12 10.57 8.79
C ARG A 29 84.88 9.28 9.57
N ARG A 30 85.64 8.22 9.28
CA ARG A 30 85.55 6.94 10.01
C ARG A 30 85.82 7.11 11.51
N ARG A 31 86.74 8.01 11.86
CA ARG A 31 87.07 8.29 13.25
C ARG A 31 85.96 9.05 13.96
N VAL A 32 85.37 10.05 13.30
CA VAL A 32 84.21 10.79 13.83
C VAL A 32 83.02 9.85 14.00
N GLU A 33 82.70 8.99 13.03
CA GLU A 33 81.60 8.02 13.12
C GLU A 33 81.76 7.06 14.31
N ARG A 34 82.98 6.60 14.58
CA ARG A 34 83.27 5.78 15.78
C ARG A 34 83.06 6.57 17.06
N PHE A 35 83.62 7.77 17.17
CA PHE A 35 83.45 8.58 18.37
C PHE A 35 82.00 9.00 18.60
N THR A 36 81.25 9.37 17.56
CA THR A 36 79.84 9.74 17.68
C THR A 36 78.98 8.53 18.00
N SER A 37 79.24 7.36 17.39
CA SER A 37 78.51 6.13 17.75
C SER A 37 78.84 5.65 19.16
N GLU A 38 80.09 5.73 19.61
CA GLU A 38 80.49 5.41 20.99
C GLU A 38 79.94 6.40 22.00
N ALA A 39 79.97 7.71 21.69
CA ALA A 39 79.36 8.74 22.53
C ALA A 39 77.85 8.57 22.62
N LEU A 40 77.18 8.28 21.49
CA LEU A 40 75.75 8.04 21.43
C LEU A 40 75.36 6.76 22.18
N LYS A 41 76.16 5.70 22.09
CA LYS A 41 76.00 4.47 22.90
C LYS A 41 76.23 4.70 24.40
N ARG A 42 76.99 5.73 24.79
CA ARG A 42 77.19 6.12 26.20
C ARG A 42 76.07 7.00 26.74
N THR A 43 75.46 7.83 25.89
CA THR A 43 74.38 8.74 26.30
C THR A 43 72.99 8.12 26.19
N LEU A 44 72.79 7.14 25.29
CA LEU A 44 71.59 6.32 25.20
C LEU A 44 71.87 4.95 25.85
N PRO A 45 71.32 4.67 27.05
CA PRO A 45 71.36 3.34 27.64
C PRO A 45 70.33 2.41 26.97
N LEU A 46 70.24 2.42 25.63
CA LEU A 46 69.44 1.47 24.86
C LEU A 46 70.37 0.53 24.09
N THR A 47 70.18 -0.75 24.33
CA THR A 47 70.83 -1.83 23.57
C THR A 47 70.27 -1.90 22.14
N GLU A 48 71.04 -2.45 21.19
CA GLU A 48 70.59 -2.58 19.80
C GLU A 48 69.31 -3.43 19.68
N ASP A 49 69.15 -4.40 20.58
CA ASP A 49 67.96 -5.25 20.66
C ASP A 49 66.73 -4.47 21.15
N GLU A 50 66.89 -3.53 22.09
CA GLU A 50 65.80 -2.64 22.52
C GLU A 50 65.35 -1.69 21.40
N ILE A 51 66.28 -1.15 20.60
CA ILE A 51 65.93 -0.30 19.44
C ILE A 51 65.15 -1.10 18.39
N ARG A 52 65.49 -2.38 18.19
CA ARG A 52 64.73 -3.27 17.29
C ARG A 52 63.36 -3.60 17.87
N ALA A 53 63.27 -3.87 19.17
CA ALA A 53 62.01 -4.10 19.87
C ALA A 53 61.07 -2.89 19.78
N ASP A 54 61.59 -1.66 19.98
CA ASP A 54 60.79 -0.44 19.85
C ASP A 54 60.30 -0.21 18.41
N LYS A 55 61.14 -0.52 17.41
CA LYS A 55 60.73 -0.45 16.00
C LYS A 55 59.62 -1.45 15.67
N ASP A 56 59.72 -2.68 16.17
CA ASP A 56 58.70 -3.69 15.94
C ASP A 56 57.43 -3.41 16.76
N ARG A 57 57.57 -2.81 17.96
CA ARG A 57 56.44 -2.26 18.73
C ARG A 57 55.71 -1.17 17.94
N LEU A 58 56.42 -0.18 17.40
CA LEU A 58 55.81 0.88 16.58
C LEU A 58 55.11 0.30 15.36
N ARG A 59 55.69 -0.71 14.71
CA ARG A 59 55.03 -1.42 13.60
C ARG A 59 53.74 -2.13 14.03
N ALA A 60 53.76 -2.76 15.20
CA ALA A 60 52.58 -3.40 15.77
C ALA A 60 51.51 -2.37 16.12
N ASP A 61 51.88 -1.26 16.75
CA ASP A 61 50.97 -0.16 17.10
C ASP A 61 50.33 0.43 15.85
N PHE A 62 51.10 0.73 14.81
CA PHE A 62 50.57 1.18 13.52
C PHE A 62 49.66 0.15 12.86
N ALA A 63 50.03 -1.14 12.88
CA ALA A 63 49.19 -2.19 12.32
C ALA A 63 47.86 -2.33 13.07
N MET A 64 47.87 -2.21 14.41
CA MET A 64 46.66 -2.22 15.23
C MET A 64 45.79 -0.99 14.98
N GLU A 65 46.38 0.19 14.83
CA GLU A 65 45.64 1.42 14.51
C GLU A 65 44.99 1.34 13.13
N VAL A 66 45.72 0.88 12.11
CA VAL A 66 45.18 0.68 10.76
C VAL A 66 44.03 -0.31 10.79
N HIS A 67 44.22 -1.47 11.42
CA HIS A 67 43.16 -2.48 11.52
C HIS A 67 41.93 -1.95 12.29
N ARG A 68 42.14 -1.16 13.35
CA ARG A 68 41.05 -0.52 14.09
C ARG A 68 40.30 0.52 13.27
N LEU A 69 40.99 1.27 12.41
CA LEU A 69 40.37 2.23 11.49
C LEU A 69 39.61 1.52 10.38
N GLU A 70 40.18 0.46 9.80
CA GLU A 70 39.52 -0.38 8.80
C GLU A 70 38.24 -1.01 9.38
N SER A 71 38.31 -1.60 10.58
CA SER A 71 37.15 -2.18 11.25
C SER A 71 36.04 -1.13 11.49
N LYS A 72 36.40 0.07 11.94
CA LYS A 72 35.43 1.17 12.12
C LYS A 72 34.82 1.62 10.79
N LEU A 73 35.60 1.64 9.73
CA LEU A 73 35.13 2.00 8.39
C LEU A 73 34.17 0.93 7.85
N GLU A 74 34.46 -0.35 8.08
CA GLU A 74 33.56 -1.45 7.76
C GLU A 74 32.24 -1.34 8.55
N ASP A 75 32.29 -1.13 9.86
CA ASP A 75 31.10 -0.93 10.70
C ASP A 75 30.27 0.28 10.25
N ALA A 76 30.94 1.40 9.95
CA ALA A 76 30.27 2.59 9.42
C ALA A 76 29.63 2.32 8.04
N SER A 77 30.29 1.55 7.19
CA SER A 77 29.76 1.17 5.88
C SER A 77 28.53 0.25 5.99
N LEU A 78 28.56 -0.70 6.94
CA LEU A 78 27.45 -1.62 7.21
C LEU A 78 26.24 -0.88 7.78
N THR A 79 26.47 0.04 8.73
CA THR A 79 25.39 0.88 9.27
C THR A 79 24.80 1.81 8.22
N ALA A 80 25.63 2.44 7.38
CA ALA A 80 25.16 3.26 6.26
C ALA A 80 24.34 2.44 5.25
N ALA A 81 24.76 1.21 4.94
CA ALA A 81 24.01 0.30 4.06
C ALA A 81 22.64 -0.06 4.66
N ARG A 82 22.58 -0.39 5.95
CA ARG A 82 21.32 -0.66 6.66
C ARG A 82 20.38 0.55 6.63
N GLN A 83 20.91 1.74 6.92
CA GLN A 83 20.13 2.98 6.87
C GLN A 83 19.57 3.24 5.47
N ARG A 84 20.34 3.00 4.40
CA ARG A 84 19.85 3.13 3.02
C ARG A 84 18.71 2.16 2.73
N VAL A 85 18.79 0.92 3.21
CA VAL A 85 17.70 -0.07 3.06
C VAL A 85 16.45 0.39 3.83
N GLU A 86 16.61 0.91 5.04
CA GLU A 86 15.49 1.45 5.83
C GLU A 86 14.84 2.66 5.17
N VAL A 87 15.63 3.58 4.59
CA VAL A 87 15.12 4.73 3.82
C VAL A 87 14.31 4.24 2.62
N ASN A 88 14.86 3.33 1.81
CA ASN A 88 14.12 2.77 0.67
C ASN A 88 12.82 2.08 1.10
N ARG A 89 12.81 1.39 2.25
CA ARG A 89 11.59 0.76 2.79
C ARG A 89 10.57 1.82 3.24
N ARG A 90 11.02 2.93 3.83
CA ARG A 90 10.15 4.05 4.20
C ARG A 90 9.61 4.75 2.96
N ASP A 91 10.43 4.97 1.94
CA ASP A 91 10.02 5.59 0.68
C ASP A 91 8.97 4.74 -0.04
N ALA A 92 9.14 3.41 -0.07
CA ALA A 92 8.12 2.51 -0.59
C ALA A 92 6.80 2.63 0.20
N LYS A 93 6.86 2.74 1.53
CA LYS A 93 5.65 2.92 2.35
C LYS A 93 5.01 4.30 2.16
N ILE A 94 5.81 5.34 1.99
CA ILE A 94 5.33 6.70 1.69
C ILE A 94 4.62 6.70 0.33
N GLN A 95 5.16 6.00 -0.67
CA GLN A 95 4.52 5.88 -1.99
C GLN A 95 3.18 5.16 -1.89
N GLU A 96 3.11 4.02 -1.19
CA GLU A 96 1.87 3.27 -0.97
C GLU A 96 0.82 4.12 -0.24
N LEU A 97 1.22 4.86 0.81
CA LEU A 97 0.31 5.76 1.54
C LEU A 97 -0.12 6.94 0.66
N SER A 98 0.76 7.46 -0.18
CA SER A 98 0.45 8.57 -1.09
C SER A 98 -0.55 8.14 -2.17
N GLU A 99 -0.42 6.93 -2.69
CA GLU A 99 -1.38 6.30 -3.60
C GLU A 99 -2.74 6.11 -2.92
N SER A 100 -2.76 5.55 -1.70
CA SER A 100 -4.00 5.40 -0.94
C SER A 100 -4.70 6.74 -0.65
N ILE A 101 -3.92 7.81 -0.36
CA ILE A 101 -4.47 9.16 -0.19
C ILE A 101 -5.02 9.70 -1.51
N ALA A 102 -4.34 9.45 -2.64
CA ALA A 102 -4.84 9.85 -3.96
C ALA A 102 -6.15 9.15 -4.30
N ASP A 103 -6.24 7.83 -4.06
CA ASP A 103 -7.46 7.04 -4.28
C ASP A 103 -8.61 7.54 -3.40
N GLN A 104 -8.35 7.82 -2.12
CA GLN A 104 -9.35 8.38 -1.22
C GLN A 104 -9.83 9.76 -1.68
N LYS A 105 -8.93 10.61 -2.19
CA LYS A 105 -9.32 11.92 -2.74
C LYS A 105 -10.20 11.76 -3.97
N MET A 106 -9.88 10.85 -4.89
CA MET A 106 -10.74 10.58 -6.05
C MET A 106 -12.12 10.10 -5.60
N SER A 107 -12.19 9.16 -4.65
CA SER A 107 -13.47 8.68 -4.12
C SER A 107 -14.28 9.80 -3.46
N VAL A 108 -13.64 10.71 -2.72
CA VAL A 108 -14.32 11.89 -2.16
C VAL A 108 -14.83 12.81 -3.25
N GLU A 109 -14.04 13.09 -4.29
CA GLU A 109 -14.47 13.90 -5.44
C GLU A 109 -15.64 13.26 -6.19
N GLU A 110 -15.63 11.94 -6.37
CA GLU A 110 -16.75 11.18 -6.93
C GLU A 110 -18.02 11.32 -6.08
N HIS A 111 -17.90 11.17 -4.76
CA HIS A 111 -19.02 11.35 -3.84
C HIS A 111 -19.55 12.79 -3.81
N GLU A 112 -18.67 13.79 -3.87
CA GLU A 112 -19.07 15.18 -4.00
C GLU A 112 -19.80 15.46 -5.32
N ASN A 113 -19.32 14.90 -6.42
CA ASN A 113 -19.96 15.04 -7.72
C ASN A 113 -21.31 14.33 -7.76
N ALA A 114 -21.40 13.11 -7.23
CA ALA A 114 -22.66 12.38 -7.08
C ALA A 114 -23.64 13.17 -6.22
N ARG A 115 -23.18 13.77 -5.12
CA ARG A 115 -23.99 14.65 -4.28
C ARG A 115 -24.49 15.89 -5.03
N ARG A 116 -23.63 16.58 -5.79
CA ARG A 116 -24.04 17.73 -6.61
C ARG A 116 -25.11 17.34 -7.63
N VAL A 117 -24.95 16.20 -8.30
CA VAL A 117 -25.94 15.68 -9.26
C VAL A 117 -27.26 15.34 -8.58
N LEU A 118 -27.21 14.68 -7.41
CA LEU A 118 -28.41 14.38 -6.62
C LEU A 118 -29.11 15.66 -6.15
N GLU A 119 -28.36 16.65 -5.67
CA GLU A 119 -28.90 17.96 -5.28
C GLU A 119 -29.60 18.65 -6.47
N GLN A 120 -28.97 18.66 -7.65
CA GLN A 120 -29.60 19.17 -8.87
C GLN A 120 -30.86 18.38 -9.26
N ALA A 121 -30.81 17.05 -9.18
CA ALA A 121 -31.95 16.20 -9.48
C ALA A 121 -33.11 16.42 -8.50
N ILE A 122 -32.83 16.64 -7.21
CA ILE A 122 -33.83 17.00 -6.21
C ILE A 122 -34.43 18.36 -6.54
N LEU A 123 -33.59 19.36 -6.84
CA LEU A 123 -34.06 20.70 -7.20
C LEU A 123 -34.95 20.71 -8.45
N ASP A 124 -34.69 19.85 -9.44
CA ASP A 124 -35.53 19.73 -10.65
C ASP A 124 -36.78 18.87 -10.42
N ARG A 125 -36.70 17.79 -9.63
CA ARG A 125 -37.82 16.86 -9.42
C ARG A 125 -38.83 17.35 -8.39
N LEU A 126 -38.40 18.02 -7.33
CA LEU A 126 -39.27 18.51 -6.26
C LEU A 126 -40.43 19.38 -6.78
N PRO A 127 -40.20 20.42 -7.61
CA PRO A 127 -41.30 21.25 -8.12
C PRO A 127 -42.22 20.46 -9.05
N LYS A 128 -41.72 19.48 -9.82
CA LYS A 128 -42.54 18.62 -10.68
C LYS A 128 -43.46 17.73 -9.85
N VAL A 129 -42.98 17.19 -8.73
CA VAL A 129 -43.79 16.40 -7.80
C VAL A 129 -44.84 17.28 -7.12
N GLU A 130 -44.47 18.49 -6.69
CA GLU A 130 -45.41 19.45 -6.11
C GLU A 130 -46.50 19.86 -7.11
N GLN A 131 -46.14 20.12 -8.36
CA GLN A 131 -47.09 20.41 -9.44
C GLN A 131 -48.06 19.26 -9.66
N ARG A 132 -47.56 18.02 -9.77
CA ARG A 132 -48.40 16.82 -9.90
C ARG A 132 -49.32 16.64 -8.70
N LEU A 133 -48.86 16.92 -7.47
CA LEU A 133 -49.71 16.88 -6.27
C LEU A 133 -50.81 17.95 -6.30
N VAL A 134 -50.51 19.15 -6.80
CA VAL A 134 -51.52 20.19 -6.97
C VAL A 134 -52.54 19.81 -8.05
N GLU A 135 -52.08 19.24 -9.17
CA GLU A 135 -52.95 18.74 -10.24
C GLU A 135 -53.86 17.61 -9.76
N THR A 136 -53.33 16.61 -9.07
CA THR A 136 -54.15 15.52 -8.52
C THR A 136 -55.15 16.01 -7.48
N ARG A 137 -54.78 16.97 -6.63
CA ARG A 137 -55.71 17.64 -5.71
C ARG A 137 -56.83 18.36 -6.46
N LYS A 138 -56.53 19.06 -7.57
CA LYS A 138 -57.54 19.71 -8.41
C LYS A 138 -58.49 18.68 -9.04
N LEU A 139 -57.94 17.59 -9.58
CA LEU A 139 -58.74 16.50 -10.17
C LEU A 139 -59.63 15.80 -9.14
N LEU A 140 -59.13 15.57 -7.92
CA LEU A 140 -59.94 15.05 -6.82
C LEU A 140 -61.07 16.02 -6.47
N ALA A 141 -60.77 17.31 -6.35
CA ALA A 141 -61.80 18.31 -6.09
C ALA A 141 -62.86 18.40 -7.20
N THR A 142 -62.50 18.17 -8.47
CA THR A 142 -63.49 18.08 -9.55
C THR A 142 -64.33 16.80 -9.46
N ARG A 143 -63.70 15.65 -9.18
CA ARG A 143 -64.41 14.37 -8.99
C ARG A 143 -65.36 14.42 -7.81
N ASP A 144 -64.98 15.05 -6.71
CA ASP A 144 -65.85 15.23 -5.54
C ASP A 144 -67.08 16.09 -5.87
N ARG A 145 -66.93 17.11 -6.71
CA ARG A 145 -68.06 17.92 -7.18
C ARG A 145 -68.97 17.11 -8.10
N GLU A 146 -68.41 16.34 -9.03
CA GLU A 146 -69.15 15.44 -9.91
C GLU A 146 -69.91 14.37 -9.11
N ILE A 147 -69.29 13.77 -8.09
CA ILE A 147 -69.94 12.80 -7.21
C ILE A 147 -71.08 13.46 -6.43
N LYS A 148 -70.91 14.71 -5.95
CA LYS A 148 -71.98 15.46 -5.29
C LYS A 148 -73.14 15.80 -6.24
N THR A 149 -72.86 16.17 -7.49
CA THR A 149 -73.93 16.44 -8.46
C THR A 149 -74.64 15.17 -8.88
N LEU A 150 -73.90 14.08 -9.16
CA LEU A 150 -74.46 12.77 -9.50
C LEU A 150 -75.25 12.14 -8.36
N SER A 151 -74.79 12.29 -7.11
CA SER A 151 -75.57 11.85 -5.95
C SER A 151 -76.84 12.69 -5.79
N ALA A 152 -76.79 14.01 -6.00
CA ALA A 152 -77.97 14.87 -5.96
C ALA A 152 -78.97 14.59 -7.11
N THR A 153 -78.50 14.22 -8.31
CA THR A 153 -79.39 13.80 -9.40
C THR A 153 -79.97 12.41 -9.13
N SER A 154 -79.19 11.48 -8.59
CA SER A 154 -79.64 10.15 -8.19
C SER A 154 -80.73 10.22 -7.11
N THR A 155 -80.59 11.07 -6.09
CA THR A 155 -81.63 11.27 -5.06
C THR A 155 -82.91 11.88 -5.64
N LYS A 156 -82.79 12.86 -6.55
CA LYS A 156 -83.95 13.42 -7.27
C LYS A 156 -84.65 12.38 -8.14
N GLN A 157 -83.89 11.55 -8.85
CA GLN A 157 -84.44 10.45 -9.65
C GLN A 157 -85.13 9.41 -8.78
N ALA A 158 -84.54 9.05 -7.64
CA ALA A 158 -85.17 8.16 -6.66
C ALA A 158 -86.50 8.73 -6.14
N ALA A 159 -86.55 10.02 -5.79
CA ALA A 159 -87.79 10.68 -5.36
C ALA A 159 -88.85 10.73 -6.47
N ALA A 160 -88.46 11.04 -7.72
CA ALA A 160 -89.39 11.06 -8.86
C ALA A 160 -89.94 9.65 -9.18
N LEU A 161 -89.12 8.60 -9.04
CA LEU A 161 -89.58 7.22 -9.16
C LEU A 161 -90.54 6.86 -8.03
N GLU A 162 -90.26 7.28 -6.80
CA GLU A 162 -91.17 7.06 -5.67
C GLU A 162 -92.52 7.76 -5.92
N GLU A 163 -92.53 9.03 -6.33
CA GLU A 163 -93.74 9.77 -6.69
C GLU A 163 -94.51 9.08 -7.84
N ALA A 164 -93.81 8.65 -8.90
CA ALA A 164 -94.42 7.91 -10.00
C ALA A 164 -95.04 6.57 -9.53
N THR A 165 -94.40 5.84 -8.61
CA THR A 165 -94.97 4.62 -8.04
C THR A 165 -96.17 4.90 -7.14
N GLN A 166 -96.17 6.02 -6.40
CA GLN A 166 -97.31 6.45 -5.61
C GLN A 166 -98.48 6.85 -6.50
N LEU A 167 -98.23 7.59 -7.58
CA LEU A 167 -99.25 7.95 -8.57
C LEU A 167 -99.81 6.69 -9.25
N ASN A 168 -98.96 5.74 -9.67
CA ASN A 168 -99.42 4.48 -10.23
C ASN A 168 -100.31 3.70 -9.25
N LYS A 169 -99.95 3.63 -7.96
CA LYS A 169 -100.80 3.02 -6.92
C LYS A 169 -102.11 3.78 -6.74
N GLN A 170 -102.12 5.11 -6.81
CA GLN A 170 -103.34 5.92 -6.77
C GLN A 170 -104.22 5.64 -7.99
N ARG A 171 -103.63 5.60 -9.19
CA ARG A 171 -104.32 5.25 -10.44
C ARG A 171 -104.90 3.85 -10.42
N GLU A 172 -104.18 2.86 -9.89
CA GLU A 172 -104.70 1.50 -9.72
C GLU A 172 -105.91 1.47 -8.78
N ARG A 173 -105.89 2.25 -7.69
CA ARG A 173 -107.04 2.40 -6.80
C ARG A 173 -108.22 3.08 -7.49
N GLU A 174 -107.98 4.17 -8.23
CA GLU A 174 -109.01 4.85 -9.04
C GLU A 174 -109.60 3.90 -10.09
N LEU A 175 -108.77 3.12 -10.78
CA LEU A 175 -109.23 2.12 -11.76
C LEU A 175 -110.03 1.01 -11.10
N ALA A 176 -109.62 0.53 -9.91
CA ALA A 176 -110.41 -0.43 -9.14
C ALA A 176 -111.77 0.17 -8.73
N GLN A 177 -111.80 1.40 -8.25
CA GLN A 177 -113.04 2.12 -7.92
C GLN A 177 -113.94 2.29 -9.16
N LEU A 178 -113.39 2.75 -10.29
CA LEU A 178 -114.12 2.88 -11.55
C LEU A 178 -114.64 1.55 -12.07
N ARG A 179 -113.86 0.47 -11.96
CA ARG A 179 -114.31 -0.89 -12.28
C ARG A 179 -115.51 -1.29 -11.42
N THR A 180 -115.45 -1.09 -10.09
CA THR A 180 -116.60 -1.37 -9.21
C THR A 180 -117.81 -0.47 -9.52
N ALA A 181 -117.59 0.80 -9.90
CA ALA A 181 -118.65 1.71 -10.31
C ALA A 181 -119.29 1.29 -11.65
N LEU A 182 -118.50 0.81 -12.60
CA LEU A 182 -118.99 0.25 -13.86
C LEU A 182 -119.72 -1.08 -13.63
N GLU A 183 -119.23 -1.97 -12.77
CA GLU A 183 -119.92 -3.21 -12.41
C GLU A 183 -121.27 -2.91 -11.74
N THR A 184 -121.32 -1.98 -10.78
CA THR A 184 -122.58 -1.57 -10.14
C THR A 184 -123.52 -0.87 -11.13
N ARG A 185 -123.01 -0.05 -12.06
CA ARG A 185 -123.80 0.54 -13.16
C ARG A 185 -124.27 -0.53 -14.14
N ALA A 186 -123.47 -1.55 -14.47
CA ALA A 186 -123.85 -2.64 -15.35
C ALA A 186 -124.93 -3.52 -14.72
N VAL A 187 -124.89 -3.74 -13.40
CA VAL A 187 -125.97 -4.39 -12.65
C VAL A 187 -127.24 -3.52 -12.64
N ARG A 188 -127.11 -2.19 -12.49
CA ARG A 188 -128.24 -1.24 -12.55
C ARG A 188 -128.84 -1.14 -13.96
N ASN A 189 -128.03 -1.19 -15.02
CA ASN A 189 -128.47 -1.16 -16.41
C ASN A 189 -129.15 -2.48 -16.84
N ARG A 190 -128.89 -3.58 -16.12
CA ARG A 190 -129.60 -4.86 -16.31
C ARG A 190 -131.07 -4.81 -15.86
N GLY A 191 -131.48 -3.77 -15.11
CA GLY A 191 -132.83 -3.58 -14.57
C GLY A 191 -133.69 -2.50 -15.26
N ALA A 192 -133.22 -1.83 -16.32
CA ALA A 192 -133.96 -0.75 -16.98
C ALA A 192 -134.04 -0.98 -18.51
N GLY A 193 -135.11 -1.62 -18.97
CA GLY A 193 -135.34 -2.01 -20.37
C GLY A 193 -135.72 -0.87 -21.33
N SER A 194 -135.20 0.34 -21.17
CA SER A 194 -135.53 1.48 -22.05
C SER A 194 -134.34 2.42 -22.33
N ALA A 195 -133.12 1.88 -22.42
CA ALA A 195 -131.90 2.64 -22.74
C ALA A 195 -131.03 1.97 -23.83
N VAL A 196 -131.60 1.07 -24.63
CA VAL A 196 -130.85 0.31 -25.66
C VAL A 196 -130.37 1.22 -26.80
N ALA A 197 -131.13 2.26 -27.15
CA ALA A 197 -130.74 3.20 -28.20
C ALA A 197 -129.62 4.16 -27.76
N ASP A 198 -129.64 4.64 -26.50
CA ASP A 198 -128.57 5.50 -25.97
C ASP A 198 -127.30 4.69 -25.66
N ALA A 199 -127.43 3.41 -25.32
CA ALA A 199 -126.30 2.52 -25.12
C ALA A 199 -125.53 2.25 -26.43
N ASP A 200 -126.21 2.11 -27.57
CA ASP A 200 -125.54 1.94 -28.86
C ASP A 200 -124.78 3.20 -29.30
N VAL A 201 -125.33 4.39 -29.01
CA VAL A 201 -124.62 5.66 -29.24
C VAL A 201 -123.43 5.80 -28.29
N ALA A 202 -123.58 5.43 -27.01
CA ALA A 202 -122.49 5.42 -26.03
C ALA A 202 -121.37 4.44 -26.42
N LEU A 203 -121.71 3.22 -26.85
CA LEU A 203 -120.74 2.23 -27.32
C LEU A 203 -120.00 2.68 -28.58
N ARG A 204 -120.66 3.42 -29.49
CA ARG A 204 -120.00 4.03 -30.65
C ARG A 204 -119.03 5.14 -30.25
N THR A 205 -119.42 6.02 -29.33
CA THR A 205 -118.52 7.05 -28.80
C THR A 205 -117.37 6.45 -27.99
N GLU A 206 -117.58 5.34 -27.27
CA GLU A 206 -116.54 4.61 -26.57
C GLU A 206 -115.60 3.88 -27.55
N LEU A 207 -116.12 3.35 -28.66
CA LEU A 207 -115.31 2.77 -29.74
C LEU A 207 -114.44 3.84 -30.43
N GLU A 208 -114.97 5.03 -30.65
CA GLU A 208 -114.21 6.17 -31.18
C GLU A 208 -113.15 6.64 -30.17
N ALA A 209 -113.49 6.77 -28.90
CA ALA A 209 -112.54 7.10 -27.84
C ALA A 209 -111.44 6.02 -27.66
N MET A 210 -111.79 4.73 -27.82
CA MET A 210 -110.81 3.65 -27.79
C MET A 210 -109.91 3.67 -29.04
N ARG A 211 -110.46 4.02 -30.21
CA ARG A 211 -109.66 4.19 -31.43
C ARG A 211 -108.71 5.37 -31.31
N GLU A 212 -109.14 6.49 -30.74
CA GLU A 212 -108.26 7.63 -30.44
C GLU A 212 -107.16 7.25 -29.45
N LYS A 213 -107.49 6.55 -28.35
CA LYS A 213 -106.48 6.02 -27.42
C LYS A 213 -105.50 5.05 -28.09
N THR A 214 -105.96 4.19 -29.00
CA THR A 214 -105.04 3.31 -29.75
C THR A 214 -104.15 4.09 -30.73
N ARG A 215 -104.64 5.19 -31.31
CA ARG A 215 -103.82 6.09 -32.13
C ARG A 215 -102.79 6.84 -31.29
N GLU A 216 -103.17 7.30 -30.09
CA GLU A 216 -102.24 7.90 -29.14
C GLU A 216 -101.18 6.92 -28.66
N GLN A 217 -101.55 5.66 -28.37
CA GLN A 217 -100.60 4.60 -28.05
C GLN A 217 -99.67 4.28 -29.22
N ALA A 218 -100.19 4.23 -30.45
CA ALA A 218 -99.36 4.04 -31.64
C ALA A 218 -98.37 5.21 -31.85
N ALA A 219 -98.82 6.45 -31.64
CA ALA A 219 -97.96 7.64 -31.69
C ALA A 219 -96.92 7.66 -30.56
N LEU A 220 -97.26 7.19 -29.34
CA LEU A 220 -96.31 7.06 -28.24
C LEU A 220 -95.26 5.98 -28.53
N ILE A 221 -95.66 4.84 -29.11
CA ILE A 221 -94.74 3.77 -29.53
C ILE A 221 -93.81 4.27 -30.63
N GLU A 222 -94.32 5.02 -31.60
CA GLU A 222 -93.48 5.64 -32.64
C GLU A 222 -92.48 6.63 -32.03
N ARG A 223 -92.92 7.47 -31.07
CA ARG A 223 -92.06 8.42 -30.36
C ARG A 223 -91.01 7.74 -29.49
N LEU A 224 -91.35 6.63 -28.83
CA LEU A 224 -90.41 5.81 -28.06
C LEU A 224 -89.45 5.05 -28.96
N LYS A 225 -89.89 4.55 -30.13
CA LYS A 225 -89.00 3.98 -31.14
C LYS A 225 -88.07 5.02 -31.74
N GLY A 226 -88.55 6.25 -31.97
CA GLY A 226 -87.72 7.39 -32.36
C GLY A 226 -86.70 7.76 -31.29
N ALA A 227 -87.10 7.83 -30.02
CA ALA A 227 -86.18 8.08 -28.91
C ALA A 227 -85.17 6.93 -28.70
N ALA A 228 -85.59 5.68 -28.90
CA ALA A 228 -84.70 4.52 -28.85
C ALA A 228 -83.74 4.47 -30.05
N ALA A 229 -84.18 4.86 -31.25
CA ALA A 229 -83.30 5.00 -32.42
C ALA A 229 -82.28 6.13 -32.20
N VAL A 230 -82.67 7.27 -31.61
CA VAL A 230 -81.75 8.35 -31.22
C VAL A 230 -80.77 7.88 -30.12
N ALA A 231 -81.22 7.03 -29.18
CA ALA A 231 -80.35 6.42 -28.16
C ALA A 231 -79.44 5.29 -28.69
N GLN A 232 -79.79 4.67 -29.82
CA GLN A 232 -78.97 3.68 -30.53
C GLN A 232 -78.01 4.33 -31.54
N SER A 233 -78.32 5.53 -32.04
CA SER A 233 -77.52 6.30 -33.01
C SER A 233 -76.60 7.34 -32.35
N ALA A 234 -76.53 7.38 -31.01
CA ALA A 234 -75.73 8.36 -30.31
C ALA A 234 -74.22 8.09 -30.52
N PRO A 235 -73.45 9.06 -31.04
CA PRO A 235 -71.99 8.94 -31.22
C PRO A 235 -71.25 8.64 -29.90
N ASP A 236 -71.87 8.97 -28.76
CA ASP A 236 -71.36 8.72 -27.42
C ASP A 236 -71.01 7.25 -27.15
N ARG A 237 -71.69 6.26 -27.75
CA ARG A 237 -71.36 4.83 -27.51
C ARG A 237 -70.10 4.38 -28.22
N ASP A 238 -69.90 4.84 -29.45
CA ASP A 238 -68.68 4.52 -30.21
C ASP A 238 -67.49 5.29 -29.65
N GLU A 239 -67.70 6.52 -29.18
CA GLU A 239 -66.71 7.30 -28.44
C GLU A 239 -66.37 6.66 -27.09
N GLN A 240 -67.37 6.20 -26.31
CA GLN A 240 -67.15 5.44 -25.08
C GLN A 240 -66.40 4.14 -25.34
N ASN A 241 -66.74 3.40 -26.40
CA ASN A 241 -66.03 2.18 -26.77
C ASN A 241 -64.59 2.46 -27.21
N ALA A 242 -64.35 3.60 -27.88
CA ALA A 242 -63.00 4.04 -28.25
C ALA A 242 -62.18 4.49 -27.03
N GLU A 243 -62.81 5.18 -26.07
CA GLU A 243 -62.20 5.55 -24.79
C GLU A 243 -61.89 4.33 -23.94
N ILE A 244 -62.80 3.36 -23.84
CA ILE A 244 -62.56 2.09 -23.15
C ILE A 244 -61.36 1.37 -23.77
N LYS A 245 -61.25 1.31 -25.10
CA LYS A 245 -60.07 0.74 -25.78
C LYS A 245 -58.78 1.51 -25.48
N ARG A 246 -58.82 2.85 -25.46
CA ARG A 246 -57.67 3.69 -25.10
C ARG A 246 -57.23 3.48 -23.65
N LEU A 247 -58.19 3.38 -22.73
CA LEU A 247 -57.93 3.12 -21.32
C LEU A 247 -57.34 1.72 -21.09
N LEU A 248 -57.83 0.70 -21.78
CA LEU A 248 -57.25 -0.65 -21.73
C LEU A 248 -55.80 -0.68 -22.23
N LEU A 249 -55.50 0.03 -23.32
CA LEU A 249 -54.13 0.16 -23.83
C LEU A 249 -53.22 0.95 -22.88
N ALA A 250 -53.74 1.98 -22.21
CA ALA A 250 -53.00 2.72 -21.20
C ALA A 250 -52.72 1.84 -19.96
N LEU A 251 -53.71 1.07 -19.52
CA LEU A 251 -53.58 0.15 -18.39
C LEU A 251 -52.52 -0.92 -18.67
N ALA A 252 -52.56 -1.54 -19.85
CA ALA A 252 -51.55 -2.51 -20.29
C ALA A 252 -50.13 -1.92 -20.34
N LYS A 253 -49.99 -0.65 -20.75
CA LYS A 253 -48.69 0.05 -20.70
C LYS A 253 -48.22 0.27 -19.27
N THR A 254 -49.09 0.72 -18.38
CA THR A 254 -48.74 0.93 -16.97
C THR A 254 -48.42 -0.38 -16.25
N GLU A 255 -49.08 -1.48 -16.61
CA GLU A 255 -48.76 -2.81 -16.09
C GLU A 255 -47.39 -3.26 -16.58
N ALA A 256 -47.06 -3.05 -17.86
CA ALA A 256 -45.72 -3.32 -18.38
C ALA A 256 -44.64 -2.49 -17.67
N GLU A 257 -44.88 -1.19 -17.45
CA GLU A 257 -44.00 -0.32 -16.67
C GLU A 257 -43.86 -0.76 -15.21
N LEU A 258 -44.94 -1.22 -14.56
CA LEU A 258 -44.87 -1.77 -13.20
C LEU A 258 -44.10 -3.08 -13.15
N THR A 259 -44.22 -3.94 -14.17
CA THR A 259 -43.43 -5.18 -14.22
C THR A 259 -41.95 -4.90 -14.41
N SER A 260 -41.58 -3.89 -15.23
CA SER A 260 -40.18 -3.51 -15.42
C SER A 260 -39.59 -2.80 -14.19
N LEU A 261 -40.37 -1.95 -13.51
CA LEU A 261 -39.97 -1.40 -12.22
C LEU A 261 -39.85 -2.50 -11.16
N LYS A 262 -40.74 -3.49 -11.15
CA LYS A 262 -40.66 -4.59 -10.19
C LYS A 262 -39.42 -5.45 -10.43
N SER A 263 -39.03 -5.66 -11.69
CA SER A 263 -37.77 -6.34 -12.00
C SER A 263 -36.54 -5.52 -11.67
N SER A 264 -36.59 -4.18 -11.82
CA SER A 264 -35.48 -3.31 -11.40
C SER A 264 -35.34 -3.27 -9.88
N ILE A 265 -36.45 -3.20 -9.15
CA ILE A 265 -36.47 -3.27 -7.67
C ILE A 265 -35.93 -4.62 -7.20
N GLY A 266 -36.31 -5.73 -7.85
CA GLY A 266 -35.73 -7.05 -7.52
C GLY A 266 -34.22 -7.13 -7.76
N GLY A 267 -33.69 -6.38 -8.72
CA GLY A 267 -32.25 -6.20 -8.93
C GLY A 267 -31.60 -5.37 -7.82
N GLU A 268 -32.21 -4.24 -7.45
CA GLU A 268 -31.74 -3.38 -6.34
C GLU A 268 -31.77 -4.11 -5.00
N ASP A 269 -32.77 -4.95 -4.73
CA ASP A 269 -32.85 -5.74 -3.51
C ASP A 269 -31.76 -6.83 -3.46
N ALA A 270 -31.43 -7.44 -4.60
CA ALA A 270 -30.32 -8.39 -4.71
C ALA A 270 -28.96 -7.69 -4.53
N GLU A 271 -28.78 -6.49 -5.08
CA GLU A 271 -27.58 -5.67 -4.86
C GLU A 271 -27.46 -5.21 -3.40
N ARG A 272 -28.56 -4.82 -2.76
CA ARG A 272 -28.60 -4.48 -1.32
C ARG A 272 -28.22 -5.66 -0.45
N MET A 273 -28.76 -6.84 -0.73
CA MET A 273 -28.43 -8.06 0.02
C MET A 273 -26.93 -8.40 -0.13
N ALA A 274 -26.37 -8.28 -1.33
CA ALA A 274 -24.94 -8.49 -1.56
C ALA A 274 -24.06 -7.45 -0.85
N LEU A 275 -24.51 -6.20 -0.75
CA LEU A 275 -23.82 -5.16 0.01
C LEU A 275 -23.91 -5.41 1.52
N GLU A 276 -25.06 -5.84 2.04
CA GLU A 276 -25.26 -6.21 3.44
C GLU A 276 -24.36 -7.38 3.85
N ASP A 277 -24.28 -8.44 3.03
CA ASP A 277 -23.38 -9.57 3.25
C ASP A 277 -21.91 -9.11 3.27
N ARG A 278 -21.52 -8.22 2.34
CA ARG A 278 -20.15 -7.69 2.28
C ARG A 278 -19.82 -6.80 3.48
N VAL A 279 -20.79 -6.07 4.01
CA VAL A 279 -20.63 -5.30 5.26
C VAL A 279 -20.48 -6.24 6.45
N ALA A 280 -21.26 -7.33 6.52
CA ALA A 280 -21.13 -8.33 7.58
C ALA A 280 -19.75 -9.02 7.54
N ASP A 281 -19.26 -9.38 6.36
CA ASP A 281 -17.92 -9.93 6.18
C ASP A 281 -16.83 -8.95 6.62
N LEU A 282 -16.93 -7.68 6.22
CA LEU A 282 -15.99 -6.64 6.62
C LEU A 282 -16.02 -6.40 8.14
N GLN A 283 -17.20 -6.42 8.77
CA GLN A 283 -17.33 -6.32 10.22
C GLN A 283 -16.65 -7.49 10.92
N SER A 284 -16.86 -8.72 10.46
CA SER A 284 -16.17 -9.90 11.00
C SER A 284 -14.65 -9.83 10.84
N ALA A 285 -14.17 -9.28 9.72
CA ALA A 285 -12.75 -9.05 9.47
C ALA A 285 -12.19 -7.97 10.42
N VAL A 286 -12.93 -6.90 10.68
CA VAL A 286 -12.54 -5.87 11.65
C VAL A 286 -12.50 -6.44 13.07
N ASP A 287 -13.48 -7.28 13.45
CA ASP A 287 -13.51 -7.92 14.77
C ASP A 287 -12.34 -8.89 14.94
N THR A 288 -12.04 -9.73 13.94
CA THR A 288 -10.86 -10.60 13.99
C THR A 288 -9.56 -9.78 14.09
N LYS A 289 -9.40 -8.72 13.30
CA LYS A 289 -8.25 -7.81 13.39
C LYS A 289 -8.16 -7.11 14.74
N SER A 290 -9.28 -6.72 15.35
CA SER A 290 -9.29 -6.10 16.67
C SER A 290 -8.85 -7.09 17.76
N THR A 291 -9.27 -8.35 17.67
CA THR A 291 -8.79 -9.41 18.58
C THR A 291 -7.31 -9.73 18.37
N GLU A 292 -6.82 -9.73 17.13
CA GLU A 292 -5.38 -9.85 16.82
C GLU A 292 -4.59 -8.68 17.40
N MET A 293 -5.07 -7.44 17.25
CA MET A 293 -4.47 -6.26 17.86
C MET A 293 -4.46 -6.33 19.39
N ALA A 294 -5.53 -6.84 20.01
CA ALA A 294 -5.58 -7.04 21.46
C ALA A 294 -4.57 -8.11 21.92
N LYS A 295 -4.45 -9.22 21.20
CA LYS A 295 -3.44 -10.26 21.45
C LYS A 295 -2.01 -9.71 21.30
N LEU A 296 -1.75 -8.93 20.25
CA LEU A 296 -0.44 -8.30 20.02
C LEU A 296 -0.12 -7.27 21.09
N LYS A 297 -1.09 -6.45 21.53
CA LYS A 297 -0.91 -5.52 22.65
C LYS A 297 -0.63 -6.25 23.97
N ALA A 298 -1.33 -7.35 24.24
CA ALA A 298 -1.06 -8.17 25.42
C ALA A 298 0.34 -8.81 25.35
N ALA A 299 0.75 -9.33 24.19
CA ALA A 299 2.08 -9.87 23.99
C ALA A 299 3.18 -8.80 24.15
N LEU A 300 2.95 -7.59 23.63
CA LEU A 300 3.84 -6.44 23.83
C LEU A 300 3.94 -6.08 25.30
N LYS A 301 2.81 -6.01 26.02
CA LYS A 301 2.81 -5.72 27.45
C LYS A 301 3.58 -6.76 28.26
N VAL A 302 3.43 -8.05 27.93
CA VAL A 302 4.22 -9.13 28.56
C VAL A 302 5.70 -9.00 28.24
N TYR A 303 6.05 -8.56 27.03
CA TYR A 303 7.44 -8.31 26.64
C TYR A 303 8.02 -7.09 27.37
N GLU A 304 7.26 -5.99 27.48
CA GLU A 304 7.61 -4.81 28.25
C GLU A 304 7.73 -5.13 29.75
N GLU A 305 6.84 -5.95 30.31
CA GLU A 305 6.93 -6.47 31.68
C GLU A 305 8.16 -7.37 31.87
N LYS A 306 8.54 -8.14 30.86
CA LYS A 306 9.76 -8.98 30.89
C LYS A 306 11.06 -8.17 30.75
N ASP A 307 11.03 -7.05 30.03
CA ASP A 307 12.14 -6.09 29.98
C ASP A 307 12.18 -5.18 31.23
N SER A 308 11.07 -5.06 31.98
CA SER A 308 10.97 -4.25 33.21
C SER A 308 11.08 -5.04 34.52
N GLU A 309 11.01 -6.37 34.50
CA GLU A 309 11.72 -7.23 35.46
C GLU A 309 13.19 -6.79 35.47
N PRO A 310 13.81 -6.52 36.63
CA PRO A 310 15.06 -5.78 36.66
C PRO A 310 16.15 -6.60 35.96
N ALA A 311 16.51 -6.19 34.74
CA ALA A 311 17.65 -6.70 33.99
C ALA A 311 18.93 -6.74 34.86
N GLY A 312 19.01 -5.88 35.88
CA GLY A 312 20.05 -5.90 36.89
C GLY A 312 20.11 -7.14 37.79
N MET A 313 19.04 -7.93 38.02
CA MET A 313 19.15 -9.15 38.85
C MET A 313 19.65 -10.35 38.06
N ALA A 314 19.20 -10.54 36.81
CA ALA A 314 19.72 -11.59 35.93
C ALA A 314 21.18 -11.31 35.55
N GLU A 315 21.53 -10.06 35.25
CA GLU A 315 22.92 -9.67 34.99
C GLU A 315 23.78 -9.76 36.25
N LYS A 316 23.29 -9.39 37.44
CA LYS A 316 24.04 -9.57 38.71
C LYS A 316 24.20 -11.04 39.08
N ALA A 317 23.21 -11.89 38.81
CA ALA A 317 23.32 -13.33 39.02
C ALA A 317 24.35 -13.95 38.07
N ASN A 318 24.34 -13.55 36.80
CA ASN A 318 25.33 -13.99 35.80
C ASN A 318 26.73 -13.48 36.14
N LEU A 319 26.87 -12.22 36.57
CA LEU A 319 28.14 -11.66 37.04
C LEU A 319 28.64 -12.39 38.30
N GLY A 320 27.75 -12.72 39.25
CA GLY A 320 28.09 -13.51 40.43
C GLY A 320 28.52 -14.94 40.08
N ALA A 321 27.85 -15.58 39.11
CA ALA A 321 28.22 -16.90 38.62
C ALA A 321 29.57 -16.89 37.89
N LEU A 322 29.81 -15.90 37.02
CA LEU A 322 31.11 -15.67 36.36
C LEU A 322 32.22 -15.39 37.38
N GLN A 323 31.91 -14.64 38.44
CA GLN A 323 32.87 -14.32 39.49
C GLN A 323 33.21 -15.56 40.32
N ALA A 324 32.24 -16.43 40.62
CA ALA A 324 32.48 -17.72 41.27
C ALA A 324 33.30 -18.68 40.38
N GLU A 325 33.07 -18.67 39.07
CA GLU A 325 33.84 -19.47 38.11
C GLU A 325 35.29 -18.98 38.02
N LEU A 326 35.51 -17.66 38.00
CA LEU A 326 36.84 -17.04 38.06
C LEU A 326 37.58 -17.39 39.36
N GLU A 327 36.89 -17.41 40.50
CA GLU A 327 37.48 -17.82 41.78
C GLU A 327 37.86 -19.30 41.78
N ASN A 328 37.03 -20.16 41.20
CA ASN A 328 37.34 -21.59 41.05
C ASN A 328 38.54 -21.81 40.11
N GLN A 329 38.59 -21.12 38.97
CA GLN A 329 39.74 -21.17 38.06
C GLN A 329 41.02 -20.68 38.73
N ARG A 330 40.94 -19.61 39.56
CA ARG A 330 42.08 -19.13 40.35
C ARG A 330 42.58 -20.18 41.34
N ARG A 331 41.68 -20.88 42.03
CA ARG A 331 42.04 -21.98 42.94
C ARG A 331 42.75 -23.11 42.21
N ILE A 332 42.21 -23.54 41.07
CA ILE A 332 42.84 -24.58 40.24
C ILE A 332 44.23 -24.13 39.77
N ILE A 333 44.40 -22.88 39.36
CA ILE A 333 45.71 -22.35 38.97
C ILE A 333 46.69 -22.36 40.15
N THR A 334 46.25 -22.01 41.37
CA THR A 334 47.13 -22.08 42.55
C THR A 334 47.52 -23.51 42.90
N GLU A 335 46.60 -24.47 42.74
CA GLU A 335 46.85 -25.88 42.98
C GLU A 335 47.82 -26.46 41.95
N LEU A 336 47.61 -26.19 40.66
CA LEU A 336 48.52 -26.60 39.59
C LEU A 336 49.92 -25.95 39.75
N ARG A 337 50.00 -24.69 40.21
CA ARG A 337 51.29 -24.06 40.52
C ARG A 337 52.00 -24.76 41.68
N ALA A 338 51.26 -25.14 42.72
CA ALA A 338 51.82 -25.90 43.84
C ALA A 338 52.26 -27.30 43.40
N GLU A 339 51.50 -27.95 42.51
CA GLU A 339 51.85 -29.25 41.96
C GLU A 339 53.12 -29.16 41.10
N ILE A 340 53.23 -28.17 40.22
CA ILE A 340 54.43 -27.89 39.43
C ILE A 340 55.63 -27.62 40.36
N ALA A 341 55.47 -26.80 41.40
CA ALA A 341 56.54 -26.52 42.36
C ALA A 341 56.98 -27.79 43.10
N SER A 342 56.03 -28.63 43.55
CA SER A 342 56.34 -29.90 44.20
C SER A 342 56.98 -30.91 43.24
N GLY A 343 56.59 -30.90 41.96
CA GLY A 343 57.18 -31.70 40.89
C GLY A 343 58.61 -31.28 40.59
N GLN A 344 58.86 -29.97 40.52
CA GLN A 344 60.21 -29.40 40.40
C GLN A 344 61.08 -29.75 41.60
N GLU A 345 60.53 -29.73 42.82
CA GLU A 345 61.26 -30.15 44.02
C GLU A 345 61.58 -31.66 44.01
N ARG A 346 60.67 -32.51 43.52
CA ARG A 346 60.94 -33.94 43.33
C ARG A 346 62.01 -34.18 42.27
N LEU A 347 61.95 -33.47 41.14
CA LEU A 347 62.97 -33.55 40.09
C LEU A 347 64.33 -33.05 40.57
N SER A 348 64.38 -31.96 41.34
CA SER A 348 65.64 -31.46 41.90
C SER A 348 66.23 -32.44 42.92
N ARG A 349 65.40 -33.02 43.80
CA ARG A 349 65.83 -34.09 44.73
C ARG A 349 66.29 -35.33 43.99
N GLN A 350 65.63 -35.73 42.91
CA GLN A 350 66.04 -36.85 42.07
C GLN A 350 67.36 -36.56 41.33
N ALA A 351 67.53 -35.35 40.80
CA ALA A 351 68.78 -34.91 40.19
C ALA A 351 69.93 -34.86 41.21
N LEU A 352 69.69 -34.42 42.44
CA LEU A 352 70.66 -34.47 43.53
C LEU A 352 71.03 -35.90 43.90
N ARG A 353 70.05 -36.81 44.01
CA ARG A 353 70.28 -38.25 44.25
C ARG A 353 71.11 -38.88 43.12
N PHE A 354 70.77 -38.61 41.86
CA PHE A 354 71.56 -39.06 40.72
C PHE A 354 72.97 -38.47 40.73
N HIS A 355 73.14 -37.21 41.11
CA HIS A 355 74.44 -36.58 41.23
C HIS A 355 75.28 -37.21 42.36
N GLU A 356 74.66 -37.56 43.49
CA GLU A 356 75.28 -38.30 44.59
C GLU A 356 75.66 -39.73 44.18
N GLU A 357 74.80 -40.44 43.44
CA GLU A 357 75.10 -41.77 42.92
C GLU A 357 76.22 -41.74 41.87
N LEU A 358 76.22 -40.76 40.96
CA LEU A 358 77.31 -40.52 40.01
C LEU A 358 78.62 -40.20 40.72
N ARG A 359 78.58 -39.37 41.77
CA ARG A 359 79.74 -39.05 42.61
C ARG A 359 80.25 -40.26 43.41
N ARG A 360 79.37 -41.22 43.72
CA ARG A 360 79.72 -42.47 44.42
C ARG A 360 80.27 -43.54 43.48
N ILE A 361 79.82 -43.58 42.23
CA ILE A 361 80.31 -44.49 41.18
C ILE A 361 81.64 -43.99 40.59
N ASN A 362 81.85 -42.67 40.54
CA ASN A 362 83.09 -42.06 40.07
C ASN A 362 83.59 -41.01 41.09
N PRO A 363 84.41 -41.40 42.09
CA PRO A 363 84.96 -40.46 43.04
C PRO A 363 86.07 -39.65 42.36
N GLU A 364 85.72 -38.50 41.77
CA GLU A 364 86.73 -37.56 41.29
C GLU A 364 87.45 -36.85 42.45
N PRO A 365 88.77 -36.62 42.32
CA PRO A 365 89.56 -35.89 43.31
C PRO A 365 89.16 -34.41 43.36
N ALA A 366 89.60 -33.74 44.42
CA ALA A 366 89.20 -32.39 44.80
C ALA A 366 89.30 -31.33 43.68
N ALA A 367 88.34 -30.41 43.76
CA ALA A 367 88.11 -29.24 42.92
C ALA A 367 89.35 -28.51 42.37
N GLU A 368 89.33 -28.26 41.06
CA GLU A 368 90.10 -27.22 40.37
C GLU A 368 89.17 -26.09 39.87
N PRO A 369 89.65 -24.83 39.77
CA PRO A 369 88.83 -23.67 39.40
C PRO A 369 88.35 -23.73 37.93
N PRO A 370 87.29 -22.98 37.56
CA PRO A 370 86.57 -23.21 36.32
C PRO A 370 87.40 -22.77 35.10
N VAL A 371 87.79 -23.74 34.28
CA VAL A 371 88.29 -23.50 32.93
C VAL A 371 87.10 -23.27 32.01
N GLU A 372 87.06 -22.10 31.38
CA GLU A 372 86.14 -21.74 30.30
C GLU A 372 86.18 -22.83 29.20
N LYS A 373 85.08 -23.56 29.03
CA LYS A 373 84.93 -24.48 27.90
C LYS A 373 84.70 -23.65 26.64
N ALA A 374 85.75 -23.57 25.83
CA ALA A 374 85.73 -23.10 24.47
C ALA A 374 84.56 -23.71 23.68
N ALA A 375 83.78 -22.85 23.05
CA ALA A 375 82.79 -23.23 22.06
C ALA A 375 83.45 -24.07 20.96
N SER A 376 82.87 -25.24 20.67
CA SER A 376 83.24 -26.06 19.51
C SER A 376 83.24 -25.21 18.23
N PRO A 377 84.32 -25.22 17.42
CA PRO A 377 84.38 -24.40 16.22
C PRO A 377 83.35 -24.87 15.19
N ARG A 378 82.65 -23.91 14.57
CA ARG A 378 81.76 -24.16 13.43
C ARG A 378 82.56 -24.82 12.30
N PRO A 379 82.01 -25.82 11.60
CA PRO A 379 82.69 -26.45 10.47
C PRO A 379 82.99 -25.41 9.38
N SER A 380 84.13 -25.59 8.73
CA SER A 380 84.67 -24.64 7.76
C SER A 380 83.79 -24.55 6.50
N LEU A 381 83.88 -23.44 5.77
CA LEU A 381 83.15 -23.22 4.51
C LEU A 381 83.45 -24.32 3.46
N ALA A 382 84.64 -24.93 3.50
CA ALA A 382 85.02 -26.02 2.61
C ALA A 382 84.21 -27.31 2.87
N ASP A 383 83.94 -27.63 4.13
CA ASP A 383 83.13 -28.82 4.53
C ASP A 383 81.65 -28.66 4.17
N ARG A 384 81.17 -27.42 4.03
CA ARG A 384 79.81 -27.12 3.57
C ARG A 384 79.66 -27.18 2.05
N ILE A 385 80.76 -27.05 1.30
CA ILE A 385 80.76 -27.06 -0.18
C ILE A 385 80.90 -28.49 -0.73
N SER A 386 81.52 -29.40 0.02
CA SER A 386 81.73 -30.80 -0.38
C SER A 386 80.56 -31.75 -0.06
N ALA A 387 79.57 -31.32 0.73
CA ALA A 387 78.38 -32.13 1.00
C ALA A 387 77.44 -32.17 -0.23
N PRO A 388 77.06 -33.35 -0.75
CA PRO A 388 76.22 -33.45 -1.93
C PRO A 388 74.81 -32.89 -1.64
N ARG A 389 74.37 -31.92 -2.45
CA ARG A 389 73.01 -31.36 -2.40
C ARG A 389 72.00 -32.44 -2.81
N GLY A 390 71.09 -32.80 -1.89
CA GLY A 390 69.92 -33.62 -2.18
C GLY A 390 68.93 -32.90 -3.12
N PRO A 391 68.13 -33.65 -3.92
CA PRO A 391 67.35 -33.09 -5.01
C PRO A 391 66.18 -32.23 -4.53
N ARG A 392 66.10 -31.04 -5.13
CA ARG A 392 65.00 -30.07 -5.04
C ARG A 392 63.82 -30.59 -5.88
N PRO A 393 62.57 -30.63 -5.38
CA PRO A 393 61.43 -30.89 -6.25
C PRO A 393 61.23 -29.72 -7.21
N ALA A 394 61.15 -30.07 -8.49
CA ALA A 394 61.02 -29.17 -9.62
C ALA A 394 59.66 -28.46 -9.61
N ALA A 395 59.71 -27.14 -9.79
CA ALA A 395 58.60 -26.36 -10.30
C ALA A 395 58.41 -26.70 -11.79
N ALA A 396 57.18 -26.97 -12.18
CA ALA A 396 56.78 -27.05 -13.58
C ALA A 396 56.93 -25.67 -14.23
N SER A 397 57.42 -25.69 -15.45
CA SER A 397 57.79 -24.57 -16.32
C SER A 397 56.59 -23.78 -16.87
N ASN A 398 56.81 -22.47 -16.93
CA ASN A 398 56.14 -21.46 -17.75
C ASN A 398 56.09 -21.80 -19.25
N ASP A 399 55.05 -21.28 -19.93
CA ASP A 399 55.19 -20.30 -21.02
C ASP A 399 53.83 -19.57 -21.25
N GLY A 400 53.66 -18.24 -21.27
CA GLY A 400 54.61 -17.14 -21.17
C GLY A 400 53.96 -15.77 -20.87
N SER A 401 54.85 -14.84 -20.48
CA SER A 401 54.85 -13.37 -20.54
C SER A 401 53.66 -12.55 -19.99
N GLU A 402 53.80 -11.45 -19.24
CA GLU A 402 54.91 -10.66 -18.68
C GLU A 402 54.23 -9.64 -17.71
N THR A 403 54.84 -9.39 -16.55
CA THR A 403 54.44 -8.39 -15.52
C THR A 403 55.10 -7.01 -15.80
N PRO A 404 54.64 -5.86 -15.27
CA PRO A 404 54.88 -5.45 -13.85
C PRO A 404 53.74 -4.56 -13.28
N ASP A 405 53.61 -4.14 -12.02
CA ASP A 405 54.33 -4.30 -10.77
C ASP A 405 53.34 -3.91 -9.65
N GLN A 406 53.40 -4.58 -8.50
CA GLN A 406 52.98 -3.99 -7.23
C GLN A 406 54.17 -3.23 -6.66
N GLN A 407 54.02 -1.93 -6.39
CA GLN A 407 54.91 -1.22 -5.47
C GLN A 407 54.13 -0.56 -4.33
N ARG A 408 54.65 -0.88 -3.14
CA ARG A 408 54.26 -0.48 -1.78
C ARG A 408 54.17 1.05 -1.60
N PRO A 409 53.47 1.50 -0.53
CA PRO A 409 53.07 2.88 -0.36
C PRO A 409 54.23 3.76 0.12
N GLY A 410 54.42 4.89 -0.54
CA GLY A 410 55.37 5.92 -0.16
C GLY A 410 54.87 7.30 -0.60
N SER A 411 54.77 8.20 0.37
CA SER A 411 54.82 9.67 0.22
C SER A 411 53.85 10.35 -0.76
N TYR A 412 52.71 10.83 -0.26
CA TYR A 412 52.04 12.01 -0.81
C TYR A 412 51.51 12.92 0.30
N LEU A 413 52.41 13.67 0.91
CA LEU A 413 52.13 15.00 1.46
C LEU A 413 52.75 16.02 0.50
N ARG A 414 51.97 16.51 -0.48
CA ARG A 414 52.28 17.74 -1.21
C ARG A 414 51.04 18.22 -1.96
N ALA A 415 50.75 19.52 -1.80
CA ALA A 415 49.79 20.34 -2.54
C ALA A 415 48.38 20.51 -1.93
N LEU A 416 48.31 21.01 -0.69
CA LEU A 416 47.63 22.30 -0.53
C LEU A 416 48.61 23.37 -1.01
N ASN A 417 48.20 24.17 -2.01
CA ASN A 417 48.45 25.61 -2.15
C ASN A 417 48.51 26.00 -3.64
N SER A 418 47.38 26.42 -4.19
CA SER A 418 47.35 27.45 -5.23
C SER A 418 46.02 28.19 -5.16
N ASN A 419 46.09 29.40 -4.61
CA ASN A 419 45.28 30.58 -4.86
C ASN A 419 44.46 30.49 -6.16
N GLY A 420 43.18 30.89 -6.19
CA GLY A 420 42.69 32.16 -5.67
C GLY A 420 42.64 33.17 -6.81
N ALA A 421 41.50 33.24 -7.49
CA ALA A 421 41.09 34.39 -8.30
C ALA A 421 39.56 34.38 -8.36
N GLY A 422 38.95 35.22 -7.52
CA GLY A 422 37.55 35.58 -7.63
C GLY A 422 37.36 36.69 -8.66
N ALA A 423 36.21 36.69 -9.33
CA ALA A 423 35.62 37.91 -9.87
C ALA A 423 34.09 37.72 -9.99
N THR A 424 33.41 38.32 -9.00
CA THR A 424 32.22 39.17 -9.14
C THR A 424 30.97 38.63 -9.85
N ALA A 425 29.97 38.32 -9.03
CA ALA A 425 28.56 38.49 -9.37
C ALA A 425 28.20 39.98 -9.31
N ASP A 426 27.46 40.49 -10.32
CA ASP A 426 26.26 41.31 -10.08
C ASP A 426 25.40 41.56 -11.33
N SER A 427 24.10 41.67 -11.06
CA SER A 427 23.00 42.22 -11.88
C SER A 427 22.23 41.33 -12.89
N ALA A 428 21.11 40.81 -12.38
CA ALA A 428 19.72 41.05 -12.82
C ALA A 428 19.35 40.97 -14.32
N GLY A 429 18.32 40.17 -14.63
CA GLY A 429 17.61 40.30 -15.90
C GLY A 429 16.71 39.13 -16.29
N ASP A 430 15.55 39.07 -15.65
CA ASP A 430 14.33 38.34 -15.99
C ASP A 430 14.00 38.25 -17.50
N LYS A 431 13.83 37.03 -18.05
CA LYS A 431 12.86 36.66 -19.13
C LYS A 431 13.01 35.20 -19.62
N PRO A 432 11.90 34.46 -19.81
CA PRO A 432 11.91 33.10 -20.37
C PRO A 432 12.00 33.11 -21.92
N PRO A 433 12.53 32.04 -22.55
CA PRO A 433 12.65 31.94 -24.01
C PRO A 433 11.30 31.60 -24.70
N PRO A 434 11.08 32.06 -25.95
CA PRO A 434 9.79 31.96 -26.63
C PRO A 434 9.58 30.61 -27.36
N LEU A 435 8.30 30.26 -27.50
CA LEU A 435 7.73 29.18 -28.33
C LEU A 435 8.09 29.36 -29.82
N PRO A 436 8.31 28.28 -30.59
CA PRO A 436 8.31 28.36 -32.05
C PRO A 436 6.89 28.26 -32.62
N ALA A 437 6.71 29.04 -33.69
CA ALA A 437 5.47 29.32 -34.39
C ALA A 437 4.87 28.11 -35.14
N ALA A 438 3.55 28.19 -35.32
CA ALA A 438 2.77 27.35 -36.19
C ALA A 438 3.03 27.69 -37.66
N ASP A 439 3.24 26.66 -38.48
CA ASP A 439 2.98 26.68 -39.92
C ASP A 439 2.07 25.49 -40.25
N SER A 440 1.07 25.79 -41.07
CA SER A 440 0.03 24.90 -41.57
C SER A 440 0.46 24.11 -42.80
N ASP A 441 -0.31 23.04 -43.05
CA ASP A 441 -0.48 22.31 -44.32
C ASP A 441 0.59 21.28 -44.72
N GLN A 442 0.27 19.99 -44.55
CA GLN A 442 -0.10 19.08 -45.65
C GLN A 442 -0.15 17.59 -45.25
N SER A 443 -1.11 16.91 -45.90
CA SER A 443 -1.14 15.51 -46.32
C SER A 443 -1.09 14.37 -45.27
N ALA A 444 -2.28 13.79 -45.12
CA ALA A 444 -2.56 12.36 -44.96
C ALA A 444 -1.36 11.41 -45.10
N SER A 445 -1.02 10.74 -44.00
CA SER A 445 -0.48 9.39 -44.05
C SER A 445 -0.90 8.62 -42.79
N VAL A 446 -1.48 7.45 -43.04
CA VAL A 446 -1.94 6.46 -42.05
C VAL A 446 -0.71 5.93 -41.28
N PRO A 447 -0.71 5.86 -39.93
CA PRO A 447 0.36 5.16 -39.25
C PRO A 447 0.09 3.65 -39.31
N VAL A 448 1.00 2.94 -39.96
CA VAL A 448 1.16 1.49 -39.93
C VAL A 448 1.39 1.04 -38.48
N ALA A 449 0.57 0.10 -38.02
CA ALA A 449 0.70 -0.55 -36.72
C ALA A 449 2.05 -1.28 -36.63
N GLN A 450 2.86 -0.95 -35.63
CA GLN A 450 4.01 -1.77 -35.23
C GLN A 450 3.49 -2.96 -34.39
N PRO A 451 4.00 -4.19 -34.58
CA PRO A 451 3.58 -5.32 -33.76
C PRO A 451 4.17 -5.17 -32.35
N HIS A 452 3.31 -4.95 -31.36
CA HIS A 452 3.71 -5.02 -29.96
C HIS A 452 4.24 -6.42 -29.66
N ARG A 453 5.42 -6.50 -29.04
CA ARG A 453 5.94 -7.74 -28.45
C ARG A 453 4.98 -8.18 -27.34
N PRO A 454 4.56 -9.45 -27.27
CA PRO A 454 3.62 -9.91 -26.26
C PRO A 454 4.23 -9.73 -24.86
N ARG A 455 3.40 -9.23 -23.93
CA ARG A 455 3.80 -9.00 -22.54
C ARG A 455 4.03 -10.35 -21.85
N LEU A 456 4.96 -10.38 -20.90
CA LEU A 456 5.41 -11.55 -20.13
C LEU A 456 4.26 -12.45 -19.61
N LEU A 457 3.08 -11.89 -19.35
CA LEU A 457 1.90 -12.63 -18.88
C LEU A 457 1.30 -13.60 -19.92
N GLU A 458 1.40 -13.30 -21.22
CA GLU A 458 0.98 -14.21 -22.30
C GLU A 458 1.98 -15.35 -22.53
N ARG A 459 3.23 -15.20 -22.07
CA ARG A 459 4.25 -16.25 -22.14
C ARG A 459 4.16 -17.25 -20.98
N ILE A 460 3.55 -16.83 -19.88
CA ILE A 460 3.45 -17.62 -18.64
C ILE A 460 2.11 -18.39 -18.60
N SER A 461 1.07 -17.88 -19.24
CA SER A 461 -0.20 -18.60 -19.42
C SER A 461 -0.14 -19.49 -20.66
N GLY A 462 0.57 -20.61 -20.57
CA GLY A 462 0.61 -21.64 -21.60
C GLY A 462 -0.74 -22.36 -21.80
N ILE A 463 -1.70 -21.68 -22.42
CA ILE A 463 -2.96 -22.26 -22.90
C ILE A 463 -2.93 -22.18 -24.43
N ASP A 464 -2.14 -23.06 -25.01
CA ASP A 464 -2.31 -23.55 -26.39
C ASP A 464 -1.88 -25.02 -26.39
N LYS A 465 -2.78 -25.86 -25.88
CA LYS A 465 -2.81 -27.30 -26.11
C LYS A 465 -4.27 -27.76 -26.11
N ARG A 466 -4.96 -27.57 -27.23
CA ARG A 466 -5.60 -28.64 -28.03
C ARG A 466 -6.56 -28.06 -29.06
#